data_AF-A0A1V6C819-F1
#
_entry.id   AF-A0A1V6C819-F1
#
_cell.length_a   1.000
_cell.length_b   1.000
_cell.length_c   1.000
_cell.angle_alpha   90.00
_cell.angle_beta   90.00
_cell.angle_gamma   90.00
#
_symmetry.space_group_name_H-M   'P 1'
#
loop_
_entity.id
_entity.type
_entity.pdbx_description
1 polymer ?
#
loop_
_entity_poly.entity_id
_entity_poly.type
_entity_poly.pdbx_seq_one_letter_code
_entity_poly.pdbx_strand_id
1 'polypeptide(L)'
;MAADASEAVNNAYNKLKMISQDPEIRACSEARELWILGQAIRESEARKEGREEGIEIGREEGMAIAGRKVAINLVALGMDDETISKVTGLPQEEITKLREQ
;
A
#
# COMPACT_ATOMS: atom_id res chain seq x y z
N MET A 1 -47.83 -0.37 20.51
CA MET A 1 -46.62 0.33 20.05
C MET A 1 -45.49 0.31 21.10
N ALA A 2 -45.64 0.91 22.29
CA ALA A 2 -44.58 0.88 23.32
C ALA A 2 -44.39 -0.51 23.97
N ALA A 3 -45.48 -1.26 24.18
CA ALA A 3 -45.43 -2.63 24.72
C ALA A 3 -44.76 -3.61 23.75
N ASP A 4 -45.06 -3.50 22.44
CA ASP A 4 -44.48 -4.37 21.40
C ASP A 4 -42.95 -4.16 21.26
N ALA A 5 -42.48 -2.92 21.45
CA ALA A 5 -41.06 -2.60 21.48
C ALA A 5 -40.34 -3.20 22.71
N SER A 6 -41.01 -3.21 23.87
CA SER A 6 -40.50 -3.85 25.10
C SER A 6 -40.39 -5.37 24.96
N GLU A 7 -41.35 -6.00 24.29
CA GLU A 7 -41.34 -7.44 24.03
C GLU A 7 -40.26 -7.84 23.03
N ALA A 8 -40.10 -7.07 21.94
CA ALA A 8 -39.03 -7.28 20.97
C ALA A 8 -37.63 -7.16 21.58
N VAL A 9 -37.41 -6.17 22.45
CA VAL A 9 -36.14 -5.98 23.16
C VAL A 9 -35.86 -7.14 24.12
N ASN A 10 -36.86 -7.61 24.87
CA ASN A 10 -36.71 -8.77 25.75
C ASN A 10 -36.43 -10.07 24.97
N ASN A 11 -37.07 -10.25 23.81
CA ASN A 11 -36.82 -11.40 22.94
C ASN A 11 -35.40 -11.39 22.36
N ALA A 12 -34.90 -10.22 21.95
CA ALA A 12 -33.51 -10.05 21.52
C ALA A 12 -32.51 -10.35 22.66
N TYR A 13 -32.78 -9.84 23.87
CA TYR A 13 -31.96 -10.11 25.05
C TYR A 13 -31.91 -11.60 25.42
N ASN A 14 -33.05 -12.30 25.39
CA ASN A 14 -33.12 -13.73 25.69
C ASN A 14 -32.40 -14.59 24.63
N LYS A 15 -32.52 -14.22 23.34
CA LYS A 15 -31.73 -14.85 22.26
C LYS A 15 -30.24 -14.65 22.45
N LEU A 16 -29.82 -13.42 22.75
CA LEU A 16 -28.43 -13.10 23.03
C LEU A 16 -27.91 -13.88 24.23
N LYS A 17 -28.71 -13.97 25.31
CA LYS A 17 -28.40 -14.76 26.52
C LYS A 17 -28.26 -16.25 26.23
N MET A 18 -29.08 -16.83 25.35
CA MET A 18 -28.92 -18.24 24.93
C MET A 18 -27.65 -18.45 24.10
N ILE A 19 -27.42 -17.60 23.09
CA ILE A 19 -26.22 -17.65 22.26
C ILE A 19 -24.95 -17.41 23.10
N SER A 20 -25.04 -16.56 24.12
CA SER A 20 -23.93 -16.27 25.03
C SER A 20 -23.72 -17.33 26.10
N GLN A 21 -24.62 -18.29 26.30
CA GLN A 21 -24.49 -19.35 27.30
C GLN A 21 -23.88 -20.63 26.73
N ASP A 22 -24.02 -20.88 25.44
CA ASP A 22 -23.42 -22.02 24.74
C ASP A 22 -21.95 -21.72 24.34
N PRO A 23 -20.95 -22.43 24.91
CA PRO A 23 -19.54 -22.21 24.60
C PRO A 23 -19.20 -22.42 23.12
N GLU A 24 -19.87 -23.35 22.42
CA GLU A 24 -19.57 -23.66 21.02
C GLU A 24 -20.06 -22.54 20.09
N ILE A 25 -21.27 -22.03 20.33
CA ILE A 25 -21.83 -20.93 19.54
C ILE A 25 -21.04 -19.64 19.78
N ARG A 26 -20.57 -19.40 21.01
CA ARG A 26 -19.68 -18.29 21.33
C ARG A 26 -18.36 -18.40 20.56
N ALA A 27 -17.71 -19.57 20.60
CA ALA A 27 -16.46 -19.81 19.90
C ALA A 27 -16.61 -19.64 18.37
N CYS A 28 -17.70 -20.13 17.77
CA CYS A 28 -17.98 -19.92 16.35
C CYS A 28 -18.19 -18.44 16.00
N SER A 29 -18.85 -17.67 16.88
CA SER A 29 -19.09 -16.24 16.66
C SER A 29 -17.78 -15.44 16.76
N GLU A 30 -16.98 -15.70 17.78
CA GLU A 30 -15.65 -15.09 17.97
C GLU A 30 -14.73 -15.43 16.80
N ALA A 31 -14.68 -16.68 16.37
CA ALA A 31 -13.86 -17.11 15.23
C ALA A 31 -14.29 -16.41 13.93
N ARG A 32 -15.60 -16.21 13.72
CA ARG A 32 -16.12 -15.47 12.57
C ARG A 32 -15.72 -14.01 12.62
N GLU A 33 -15.85 -13.35 13.77
CA GLU A 33 -15.46 -11.95 13.94
C GLU A 33 -13.96 -11.77 13.70
N LEU A 34 -13.13 -12.63 14.28
CA LEU A 34 -11.68 -12.64 14.06
C LEU A 34 -11.33 -12.87 12.59
N TRP A 35 -12.06 -13.75 11.89
CA TRP A 35 -11.86 -13.95 10.46
C TRP A 35 -12.20 -12.70 9.65
N ILE A 36 -13.34 -12.06 9.91
CA ILE A 36 -13.77 -10.82 9.23
C ILE A 36 -12.74 -9.71 9.47
N LEU A 37 -12.34 -9.50 10.73
CA LEU A 37 -11.32 -8.52 11.10
C LEU A 37 -9.99 -8.81 10.41
N GLY A 38 -9.56 -10.07 10.43
CA GLY A 38 -8.33 -10.48 9.76
C GLY A 38 -8.37 -10.26 8.24
N GLN A 39 -9.51 -10.47 7.58
CA GLN A 39 -9.66 -10.14 6.16
C GLN A 39 -9.53 -8.63 5.92
N ALA A 40 -10.24 -7.82 6.70
CA ALA A 40 -10.23 -6.36 6.57
C ALA A 40 -8.83 -5.78 6.80
N ILE A 41 -8.10 -6.30 7.79
CA ILE A 41 -6.71 -5.91 8.06
C ILE A 41 -5.82 -6.26 6.88
N ARG A 42 -5.87 -7.51 6.39
CA ARG A 42 -5.06 -7.95 5.24
C ARG A 42 -5.30 -7.12 3.99
N GLU A 43 -6.57 -6.83 3.67
CA GLU A 43 -6.91 -6.00 2.51
C GLU A 43 -6.39 -4.57 2.67
N SER A 44 -6.54 -3.99 3.85
CA SER A 44 -6.04 -2.65 4.17
C SER A 44 -4.52 -2.58 4.09
N GLU A 45 -3.82 -3.55 4.67
CA GLU A 45 -2.36 -3.64 4.65
C GLU A 45 -1.83 -3.84 3.22
N ALA A 46 -2.38 -4.80 2.48
CA ALA A 46 -1.99 -5.04 1.08
C ALA A 46 -2.17 -3.80 0.20
N ARG A 47 -3.26 -3.04 0.40
CA ARG A 47 -3.49 -1.79 -0.33
C ARG A 47 -2.50 -0.70 0.07
N LYS A 48 -2.15 -0.62 1.36
CA LYS A 48 -1.18 0.34 1.87
C LYS A 48 0.22 0.04 1.32
N GLU A 49 0.67 -1.20 1.47
CA GLU A 49 1.97 -1.68 0.98
C GLU A 49 2.08 -1.47 -0.54
N GLY A 50 1.10 -1.93 -1.32
CA GLY A 50 1.13 -1.76 -2.77
C GLY A 50 1.14 -0.29 -3.21
N ARG A 51 0.53 0.62 -2.44
CA ARG A 51 0.62 2.07 -2.70
C ARG A 51 1.99 2.62 -2.34
N GLU A 52 2.56 2.24 -1.21
CA GLU A 52 3.89 2.68 -0.77
C GLU A 52 4.98 2.20 -1.72
N GLU A 53 4.97 0.91 -2.08
CA GLU A 53 5.88 0.33 -3.07
C GLU A 53 5.72 1.00 -4.43
N GLY A 54 4.49 1.19 -4.91
CA GLY A 54 4.24 1.85 -6.19
C GLY A 54 4.74 3.30 -6.25
N ILE A 55 4.62 4.04 -5.14
CA ILE A 55 5.18 5.40 -5.03
C ILE A 55 6.69 5.36 -5.07
N GLU A 56 7.33 4.45 -4.33
CA GLU A 56 8.78 4.39 -4.27
C GLU A 56 9.40 3.97 -5.61
N ILE A 57 8.87 2.91 -6.23
CA ILE A 57 9.29 2.47 -7.57
C ILE A 57 9.09 3.61 -8.57
N GLY A 58 7.92 4.26 -8.58
CA GLY A 58 7.65 5.38 -9.49
C GLY A 58 8.57 6.58 -9.29
N ARG A 59 8.97 6.84 -8.04
CA ARG A 59 9.93 7.91 -7.70
C ARG A 59 11.33 7.57 -8.21
N GLU A 60 11.80 6.35 -7.98
CA GLU A 60 13.11 5.87 -8.45
C GLU A 60 13.19 5.88 -9.98
N GLU A 61 12.21 5.29 -10.66
CA GLU A 61 12.13 5.29 -12.13
C GLU A 61 12.05 6.72 -12.68
N GLY A 62 11.24 7.58 -12.07
CA GLY A 62 11.11 8.98 -12.47
C GLY A 62 12.42 9.75 -12.36
N MET A 63 13.17 9.57 -11.26
CA MET A 63 14.48 10.19 -11.08
C MET A 63 15.50 9.65 -12.10
N ALA A 64 15.53 8.34 -12.35
CA ALA A 64 16.45 7.74 -13.32
C ALA A 64 16.18 8.26 -14.75
N ILE A 65 14.91 8.30 -15.16
CA ILE A 65 14.50 8.84 -16.47
C ILE A 65 14.86 10.33 -16.57
N ALA A 66 14.59 11.11 -15.53
CA ALA A 66 14.91 12.54 -15.50
C ALA A 66 16.44 12.77 -15.57
N GLY A 67 17.22 12.06 -14.77
CA GLY A 67 18.69 12.13 -14.77
C GLY A 67 19.28 11.79 -16.13
N ARG A 68 18.79 10.72 -16.77
CA ARG A 68 19.22 10.32 -18.12
C ARG A 68 18.87 11.38 -19.18
N LYS A 69 17.68 11.97 -19.12
CA LYS A 69 17.29 13.07 -20.04
C LYS A 69 18.19 14.30 -19.87
N VAL A 70 18.51 14.66 -18.63
CA VAL A 70 19.44 15.77 -18.35
C VAL A 70 20.83 15.44 -18.91
N ALA A 71 21.32 14.22 -18.69
CA ALA A 71 22.62 13.80 -19.22
C ALA A 71 22.71 13.90 -20.74
N ILE A 72 21.69 13.42 -21.47
CA ILE A 72 21.61 13.54 -22.94
C ILE A 72 21.73 14.99 -23.38
N ASN A 73 21.01 15.90 -22.73
CA ASN A 73 21.06 17.32 -23.07
C ASN A 73 22.44 17.93 -22.78
N LEU A 74 23.07 17.58 -21.67
CA LEU A 74 24.40 18.08 -21.32
C LEU A 74 25.49 17.53 -22.24
N VAL A 75 25.38 16.26 -22.66
CA VAL A 75 26.24 15.65 -23.69
C VAL A 75 26.11 16.42 -25.00
N ALA A 76 24.88 16.72 -25.44
CA ALA A 76 24.62 17.49 -26.66
C ALA A 76 25.16 18.92 -26.59
N LEU A 77 25.25 19.50 -25.39
CA LEU A 77 25.87 20.81 -25.14
C LEU A 77 27.41 20.75 -25.05
N GLY A 78 28.02 19.56 -25.15
CA GLY A 78 29.47 19.40 -25.12
C GLY A 78 30.10 19.55 -23.73
N MET A 79 29.31 19.41 -22.65
CA MET A 79 29.85 19.39 -21.28
C MET A 79 30.75 18.16 -21.08
N ASP A 80 31.71 18.20 -20.16
CA ASP A 80 32.59 17.07 -19.86
C ASP A 80 31.91 16.00 -18.96
N ASP A 81 32.41 14.77 -19.02
CA ASP A 81 31.80 13.63 -18.31
C ASP A 81 31.85 13.74 -16.79
N GLU A 82 32.87 14.41 -16.25
CA GLU A 82 32.98 14.63 -14.81
C GLU A 82 31.87 15.57 -14.32
N THR A 83 31.63 16.67 -15.05
CA THR A 83 30.54 17.61 -14.76
C THR A 83 29.18 16.95 -14.92
N ILE A 84 28.96 16.19 -16.00
CA ILE A 84 27.68 15.48 -16.22
C ILE A 84 27.41 14.48 -15.10
N SER A 85 28.42 13.71 -14.68
CA SER A 85 28.28 12.76 -13.58
C SER A 85 27.92 13.45 -12.27
N LYS A 86 28.57 14.58 -11.95
CA LYS A 86 28.25 15.36 -10.75
C LYS A 86 26.83 15.93 -10.75
N VAL A 87 26.34 16.38 -11.90
CA VAL A 87 25.00 16.99 -12.01
C VAL A 87 23.88 15.95 -12.01
N THR A 88 24.09 14.83 -12.71
CA THR A 88 23.03 13.83 -12.97
C THR A 88 23.07 12.65 -12.00
N GLY A 89 24.19 12.46 -11.30
CA GLY A 89 24.43 11.29 -10.44
C GLY A 89 24.67 10.00 -11.22
N LEU A 90 24.72 10.06 -12.56
CA LEU A 90 24.97 8.88 -13.39
C LEU A 90 26.44 8.48 -13.35
N PRO A 91 26.73 7.16 -13.40
CA PRO A 91 28.10 6.68 -13.50
C PRO A 91 28.71 7.09 -14.85
N GLN A 92 30.01 7.34 -14.85
CA GLN A 92 30.73 7.74 -16.08
C GLN A 92 30.53 6.75 -17.22
N GLU A 93 30.47 5.45 -16.93
CA GLU A 93 30.21 4.41 -17.94
C GLU A 93 28.88 4.60 -18.68
N GLU A 94 27.82 5.03 -17.99
CA GLU A 94 26.55 5.33 -18.65
C GLU A 94 26.64 6.59 -19.51
N ILE A 95 27.38 7.59 -19.05
CA ILE A 95 27.58 8.84 -19.80
C ILE A 95 28.37 8.56 -21.08
N THR A 96 29.43 7.76 -21.01
CA THR A 96 30.20 7.33 -22.19
C THR A 96 29.29 6.62 -23.20
N LYS A 97 28.43 5.70 -22.76
CA LYS A 97 27.45 5.04 -23.64
C LYS A 97 26.47 6.03 -24.28
N LEU A 98 26.10 7.11 -23.59
CA LEU A 98 25.25 8.16 -24.17
C LEU A 98 25.96 8.97 -25.26
N ARG A 99 27.30 9.06 -25.23
CA ARG A 99 28.09 9.73 -26.28
C ARG A 99 28.31 8.89 -27.51
N GLU A 100 28.33 7.58 -27.34
CA GLU A 100 28.53 6.61 -28.42
C GLU A 100 27.25 6.29 -29.19
N GLN A 101 26.10 6.82 -28.75
CA GLN A 101 24.80 6.77 -29.44
C GLN A 101 24.72 7.83 -30.54
#